data_AF-A0A9P0PWD6-F1
#
_entry.id   AF-A0A9P0PWD6-F1
#
_cell.length_a   1.000
_cell.length_b   1.000
_cell.length_c   1.000
_cell.angle_alpha   90.00
_cell.angle_beta   90.00
_cell.angle_gamma   90.00
#
_symmetry.space_group_name_H-M   'P 1'
#
loop_
_entity.id
_entity.type
_entity.pdbx_description
1 polymer ?
#
loop_
_entity_poly.entity_id
_entity_poly.type
_entity_poly.pdbx_seq_one_letter_code
_entity_poly.pdbx_strand_id
1 'polypeptide(L)'
;MSEQKKRKVETSNDPNVWLKWYHELSDESDLSEISKDEDESDKEEENILTESEHNTESEQEVAESEEVESDEDVPLDSSSFYIGKDKITKWRKANLPRNVKTRSHNIIIYLPGPKGKAREVKTEVADLELFLDDNILKTITACTNIYIEKTRQEFTRDRDARSTDEIEIRAFIGLLFLIGTMRCSRKNIHLLWDNSKGNDIESCYLTMSEQRFRFLLRCLRFDNINDRNMRKELDKMAAIREVFEIFTNNFEKYFSPSEYLTIDEQLLAFRGRAGFRQYIPNKPSKYGIKTFFWLMLKQLIL
;
A
#
# COMPACT_ATOMS: atom_id res chain seq x y z
N MET A 1 5.11 29.12 42.89
CA MET A 1 4.57 28.30 41.79
C MET A 1 5.64 28.21 40.73
N SER A 2 6.18 27.01 40.52
CA SER A 2 7.40 26.74 39.75
C SER A 2 7.22 26.95 38.25
N GLU A 3 8.04 27.82 37.66
CA GLU A 3 8.21 27.94 36.20
C GLU A 3 8.72 26.62 35.63
N GLN A 4 7.89 25.95 34.82
CA GLN A 4 8.34 24.83 34.00
C GLN A 4 9.18 25.39 32.85
N LYS A 5 10.49 25.21 32.96
CA LYS A 5 11.48 25.50 31.92
C LYS A 5 11.11 24.72 30.64
N LYS A 6 10.61 25.42 29.61
CA LYS A 6 10.29 24.82 28.30
C LYS A 6 11.54 24.12 27.75
N ARG A 7 11.40 22.83 27.41
CA ARG A 7 12.48 22.04 26.81
C ARG A 7 12.78 22.62 25.41
N LYS A 8 14.03 23.02 25.19
CA LYS A 8 14.57 23.37 23.87
C LYS A 8 14.57 22.10 23.02
N VAL A 9 13.87 22.10 21.90
CA VAL A 9 14.05 21.06 20.87
C VAL A 9 15.29 21.46 20.07
N GLU A 10 16.33 20.63 20.14
CA GLU A 10 17.63 20.88 19.51
C GLU A 10 17.55 20.69 18.00
N THR A 11 17.64 21.76 17.21
CA THR A 11 17.90 21.62 15.76
C THR A 11 19.33 21.10 15.58
N SER A 12 19.48 19.84 15.20
CA SER A 12 20.79 19.19 15.05
C SER A 12 20.94 18.58 13.66
N ASN A 13 22.08 18.73 12.99
CA ASN A 13 22.38 17.99 11.75
C ASN A 13 22.93 16.57 12.05
N ASP A 14 22.98 16.17 13.34
CA ASP A 14 23.50 14.86 13.77
C ASP A 14 22.45 13.76 13.57
N PRO A 15 22.71 12.74 12.71
CA PRO A 15 21.85 11.58 12.48
C PRO A 15 21.30 10.91 13.75
N ASN A 16 22.07 10.89 14.85
CA ASN A 16 21.68 10.22 16.09
C ASN A 16 20.55 10.95 16.83
N VAL A 17 20.50 12.28 16.73
CA VAL A 17 19.41 13.09 17.31
C VAL A 17 18.11 12.81 16.55
N TRP A 18 18.19 12.61 15.24
CA TRP A 18 17.04 12.25 14.41
C TRP A 18 16.52 10.84 14.67
N LEU A 19 17.42 9.86 14.88
CA LEU A 19 17.03 8.51 15.29
C LEU A 19 16.27 8.55 16.62
N LYS A 20 16.74 9.36 17.57
CA LYS A 20 16.04 9.54 18.85
C LYS A 20 14.63 10.11 18.66
N TRP A 21 14.44 11.11 17.81
CA TRP A 21 13.11 11.65 17.49
C TRP A 21 12.21 10.66 16.74
N TYR A 22 12.78 9.83 15.88
CA TYR A 22 12.05 8.75 15.23
C TYR A 22 11.48 7.75 16.25
N HIS A 23 12.26 7.41 17.28
CA HIS A 23 11.78 6.58 18.40
C HIS A 23 10.72 7.30 19.25
N GLU A 24 10.91 8.59 19.56
CA GLU A 24 9.92 9.37 20.34
C GLU A 24 8.56 9.48 19.63
N LEU A 25 8.51 9.53 18.28
CA LEU A 25 7.25 9.49 17.52
C LEU A 25 6.60 8.11 17.49
N SER A 26 7.41 7.05 17.50
CA SER A 26 6.92 5.68 17.70
C SER A 26 6.23 5.58 19.07
N ASP A 27 6.75 6.27 20.09
CA ASP A 27 6.20 6.26 21.44
C ASP A 27 4.98 7.18 21.62
N GLU A 28 4.81 8.25 20.81
CA GLU A 28 3.53 8.97 20.77
C GLU A 28 2.39 8.13 20.17
N SER A 29 2.69 7.16 19.30
CA SER A 29 1.71 6.14 18.93
C SER A 29 1.39 5.16 20.08
N ASP A 30 2.27 5.01 21.08
CA ASP A 30 2.07 4.11 22.24
C ASP A 30 1.00 4.56 23.22
N LEU A 31 0.71 5.86 23.32
CA LEU A 31 -0.40 6.30 24.18
C LEU A 31 -1.78 5.86 23.65
N SER A 32 -1.83 5.28 22.44
CA SER A 32 -3.05 4.71 21.84
C SER A 32 -3.03 3.20 21.61
N GLU A 33 -1.93 2.50 21.92
CA GLU A 33 -1.75 1.06 21.65
C GLU A 33 -1.41 0.25 22.91
N ILE A 34 -2.12 0.48 24.03
CA ILE A 34 -2.15 -0.52 25.12
C ILE A 34 -3.12 -1.64 24.71
N SER A 35 -2.68 -2.51 23.80
CA SER A 35 -3.17 -3.89 23.73
C SER A 35 -2.04 -4.80 24.19
N LYS A 36 -2.26 -5.49 25.31
CA LYS A 36 -1.36 -6.49 25.87
C LYS A 36 -1.21 -7.64 24.87
N ASP A 37 -0.11 -7.68 24.13
CA ASP A 37 0.41 -8.91 23.55
C ASP A 37 1.91 -8.93 23.83
N GLU A 38 2.38 -10.09 24.27
CA GLU A 38 3.64 -10.32 24.99
C GLU A 38 4.88 -10.01 24.12
N ASP A 39 5.85 -9.33 24.74
CA ASP A 39 7.17 -9.05 24.17
C ASP A 39 7.94 -10.36 23.90
N GLU A 40 8.12 -10.73 22.64
CA GLU A 40 9.22 -11.62 22.23
C GLU A 40 10.39 -10.79 21.70
N SER A 41 11.55 -10.96 22.34
CA SER A 41 12.76 -10.22 22.03
C SER A 41 13.39 -10.74 20.72
N ASP A 42 13.32 -9.96 19.64
CA ASP A 42 13.97 -10.32 18.38
C ASP A 42 15.44 -9.89 18.38
N LYS A 43 16.33 -10.88 18.40
CA LYS A 43 17.77 -10.71 18.11
C LYS A 43 17.97 -10.39 16.64
N GLU A 44 18.93 -9.51 16.36
CA GLU A 44 19.36 -9.10 15.02
C GLU A 44 19.86 -10.32 14.22
N GLU A 45 19.08 -10.78 13.24
CA GLU A 45 19.57 -11.65 12.17
C GLU A 45 19.74 -10.83 10.88
N GLU A 46 20.98 -10.73 10.42
CA GLU A 46 21.38 -10.11 9.16
C GLU A 46 20.74 -10.84 7.95
N ASN A 47 20.32 -10.07 6.95
CA ASN A 47 19.72 -10.59 5.71
C ASN A 47 20.74 -11.43 4.93
N ILE A 48 20.67 -12.75 5.05
CA ILE A 48 21.25 -13.66 4.06
C ILE A 48 20.28 -13.75 2.88
N LEU A 49 20.69 -13.25 1.72
CA LEU A 49 20.04 -13.49 0.43
C LEU A 49 20.20 -14.98 0.09
N THR A 50 19.18 -15.79 0.38
CA THR A 50 19.04 -17.12 -0.23
C THR A 50 18.10 -16.98 -1.43
N GLU A 51 18.62 -17.27 -2.63
CA GLU A 51 17.81 -17.50 -3.82
C GLU A 51 16.91 -18.72 -3.54
N SER A 52 15.60 -18.52 -3.50
CA SER A 52 14.64 -19.61 -3.37
C SER A 52 14.19 -20.05 -4.76
N GLU A 53 14.55 -21.26 -5.17
CA GLU A 53 13.94 -21.95 -6.29
C GLU A 53 12.50 -22.33 -5.89
N HIS A 54 11.54 -21.70 -6.55
CA HIS A 54 10.12 -21.82 -6.26
C HIS A 54 9.57 -23.08 -6.93
N ASN A 55 9.37 -24.17 -6.18
CA ASN A 55 8.48 -25.26 -6.60
C ASN A 55 7.23 -25.25 -5.72
N THR A 56 6.12 -24.77 -6.29
CA THR A 56 4.78 -24.93 -5.70
C THR A 56 4.01 -25.92 -6.56
N GLU A 57 4.47 -27.17 -6.57
CA GLU A 57 3.63 -28.29 -6.98
C GLU A 57 2.88 -28.80 -5.75
N SER A 58 1.62 -28.37 -5.60
CA SER A 58 0.62 -29.23 -4.99
C SER A 58 -0.43 -29.53 -6.05
N GLU A 59 -0.01 -30.20 -7.12
CA GLU A 59 -0.94 -30.87 -8.01
C GLU A 59 -1.30 -32.21 -7.35
N GLN A 60 -2.50 -32.28 -6.80
CA GLN A 60 -3.07 -33.56 -6.39
C GLN A 60 -3.73 -34.16 -7.64
N GLU A 61 -2.95 -34.94 -8.39
CA GLU A 61 -3.45 -35.71 -9.54
C GLU A 61 -4.59 -36.63 -9.09
N VAL A 62 -5.81 -36.37 -9.59
CA VAL A 62 -6.91 -37.33 -9.51
C VAL A 62 -6.94 -38.05 -10.84
N ALA A 63 -6.57 -39.32 -10.83
CA ALA A 63 -6.60 -40.20 -12.00
C ALA A 63 -7.98 -40.19 -12.67
N GLU A 64 -8.00 -39.89 -13.96
CA GLU A 64 -9.18 -39.90 -14.83
C GLU A 64 -9.54 -41.35 -15.14
N SER A 65 -10.66 -41.85 -14.61
CA SER A 65 -11.30 -43.07 -15.10
C SER A 65 -12.44 -42.65 -16.04
N GLU A 66 -12.25 -42.91 -17.34
CA GLU A 66 -13.30 -42.78 -18.36
C GLU A 66 -14.38 -43.85 -18.12
N GLU A 67 -15.49 -43.46 -17.49
CA GLU A 67 -16.73 -44.24 -17.56
C GLU A 67 -17.78 -43.39 -18.28
N VAL A 68 -18.12 -43.83 -19.49
CA VAL A 68 -19.18 -43.30 -20.32
C VAL A 68 -20.50 -43.86 -19.78
N GLU A 69 -21.25 -43.07 -19.02
CA GLU A 69 -22.65 -43.40 -18.71
C GLU A 69 -23.62 -42.45 -19.44
N SER A 70 -24.57 -43.09 -20.12
CA SER A 70 -25.58 -42.54 -21.02
C SER A 70 -26.72 -41.82 -20.30
N ASP A 71 -27.31 -40.86 -21.02
CA ASP A 71 -28.48 -40.04 -20.68
C ASP A 71 -29.60 -40.75 -19.92
N GLU A 72 -29.87 -40.33 -18.67
CA GLU A 72 -31.21 -40.30 -18.09
C GLU A 72 -31.39 -39.04 -17.22
N ASP A 73 -32.55 -38.37 -17.34
CA ASP A 73 -32.96 -37.20 -16.56
C ASP A 73 -33.05 -37.55 -15.06
N VAL A 74 -31.99 -37.25 -14.28
CA VAL A 74 -31.97 -37.46 -12.83
C VAL A 74 -32.40 -36.16 -12.09
N PRO A 75 -33.38 -36.22 -11.16
CA PRO A 75 -33.84 -35.08 -10.37
C PRO A 75 -32.71 -34.40 -9.58
N LEU A 76 -32.81 -33.07 -9.43
CA LEU A 76 -31.92 -32.19 -8.67
C LEU A 76 -31.77 -32.62 -7.21
N ASP A 77 -30.88 -33.58 -6.94
CA ASP A 77 -30.44 -33.91 -5.59
C ASP A 77 -29.28 -32.99 -5.15
N SER A 78 -29.29 -32.71 -3.85
CA SER A 78 -28.32 -31.96 -3.04
C SER A 78 -26.85 -32.41 -3.17
N SER A 79 -26.59 -33.49 -3.92
CA SER A 79 -25.28 -34.11 -4.11
C SER A 79 -24.36 -33.33 -5.07
N SER A 80 -24.90 -32.42 -5.89
CA SER A 80 -24.21 -31.81 -7.05
C SER A 80 -23.40 -30.53 -6.77
N PHE A 81 -23.47 -29.98 -5.55
CA PHE A 81 -22.76 -28.74 -5.19
C PHE A 81 -22.20 -28.76 -3.76
N TYR A 82 -21.09 -28.07 -3.54
CA TYR A 82 -20.65 -27.61 -2.22
C TYR A 82 -21.34 -26.29 -1.88
N ILE A 83 -21.65 -26.07 -0.61
CA ILE A 83 -22.19 -24.79 -0.12
C ILE A 83 -21.06 -24.03 0.57
N GLY A 84 -20.88 -22.77 0.20
CA GLY A 84 -19.91 -21.86 0.81
C GLY A 84 -20.21 -21.57 2.28
N LYS A 85 -19.22 -21.03 3.01
CA LYS A 85 -19.36 -20.68 4.44
C LYS A 85 -20.46 -19.65 4.71
N ASP A 86 -20.78 -18.83 3.72
CA ASP A 86 -21.89 -17.88 3.71
C ASP A 86 -23.28 -18.54 3.64
N LYS A 87 -23.34 -19.87 3.44
CA LYS A 87 -24.56 -20.67 3.25
C LYS A 87 -25.38 -20.29 2.02
N ILE A 88 -24.85 -19.44 1.14
CA ILE A 88 -25.55 -18.89 -0.02
C ILE A 88 -24.84 -19.34 -1.30
N THR A 89 -23.51 -19.23 -1.33
CA THR A 89 -22.74 -19.57 -2.52
C THR A 89 -22.75 -21.08 -2.77
N LYS A 90 -23.07 -21.50 -4.00
CA LYS A 90 -23.08 -22.92 -4.40
C LYS A 90 -21.99 -23.17 -5.44
N TRP A 91 -21.05 -24.05 -5.11
CA TRP A 91 -19.96 -24.47 -5.98
C TRP A 91 -20.30 -25.83 -6.59
N ARG A 92 -20.43 -25.94 -7.91
CA ARG A 92 -20.69 -27.24 -8.54
C ARG A 92 -19.51 -28.20 -8.34
N LYS A 93 -19.82 -29.48 -8.11
CA LYS A 93 -18.80 -30.54 -8.01
C LYS A 93 -18.35 -31.07 -9.36
N ALA A 94 -19.22 -31.01 -10.37
CA ALA A 94 -18.94 -31.47 -11.72
C ALA A 94 -18.57 -30.31 -12.64
N ASN A 95 -17.68 -30.59 -13.60
CA ASN A 95 -17.35 -29.67 -14.69
C ASN A 95 -18.62 -29.28 -15.48
N LEU A 96 -18.66 -28.04 -15.95
CA LEU A 96 -19.73 -27.62 -16.86
C LEU A 96 -19.60 -28.42 -18.18
N PRO A 97 -20.71 -28.85 -18.79
CA PRO A 97 -20.64 -29.52 -20.08
C PRO A 97 -19.99 -28.57 -21.10
N ARG A 98 -18.99 -29.06 -21.84
CA ARG A 98 -18.18 -28.22 -22.76
C ARG A 98 -18.96 -27.76 -24.00
N ASN A 99 -20.04 -28.47 -24.35
CA ASN A 99 -20.83 -28.24 -25.56
C ASN A 99 -22.17 -27.53 -25.27
N VAL A 100 -22.15 -26.47 -24.46
CA VAL A 100 -23.35 -25.66 -24.18
C VAL A 100 -23.07 -24.22 -24.53
N LYS A 101 -24.05 -23.54 -25.14
CA LYS A 101 -23.98 -22.10 -25.41
C LYS A 101 -23.66 -21.36 -24.11
N THR A 102 -22.63 -20.51 -24.14
CA THR A 102 -22.24 -19.65 -23.01
C THR A 102 -23.46 -18.89 -22.52
N ARG A 103 -23.78 -19.01 -21.23
CA ARG A 103 -24.92 -18.30 -20.62
C ARG A 103 -24.75 -16.80 -20.83
N SER A 104 -25.84 -16.08 -21.06
CA SER A 104 -25.81 -14.65 -21.39
C SER A 104 -25.05 -13.80 -20.36
N HIS A 105 -25.11 -14.15 -19.08
CA HIS A 105 -24.38 -13.47 -18.01
C HIS A 105 -22.87 -13.77 -17.97
N ASN A 106 -22.41 -14.81 -18.67
CA ASN A 106 -20.99 -15.16 -18.82
C ASN A 106 -20.40 -14.60 -20.12
N ILE A 107 -21.20 -13.91 -20.95
CA ILE A 107 -20.71 -13.25 -22.16
C ILE A 107 -20.16 -11.89 -21.74
N ILE A 108 -18.84 -11.75 -21.76
CA ILE A 108 -18.17 -10.47 -21.48
C ILE A 108 -18.33 -9.56 -22.70
N ILE A 109 -18.99 -8.43 -22.49
CA ILE A 109 -19.32 -7.46 -23.55
C ILE A 109 -18.28 -6.33 -23.62
N TYR A 110 -17.36 -6.26 -22.66
CA TYR A 110 -16.41 -5.17 -22.48
C TYR A 110 -14.99 -5.66 -22.72
N LEU A 111 -14.28 -5.02 -23.64
CA LEU A 111 -12.87 -5.28 -23.88
C LEU A 111 -12.03 -4.76 -22.70
N PRO A 112 -11.02 -5.53 -22.24
CA PRO A 112 -10.10 -5.07 -21.20
C PRO A 112 -9.33 -3.84 -21.66
N GLY A 113 -8.98 -2.96 -20.70
CA GLY A 113 -8.19 -1.76 -20.96
C GLY A 113 -8.81 -0.46 -20.42
N PRO A 114 -8.31 0.70 -20.85
CA PRO A 114 -8.73 1.99 -20.33
C PRO A 114 -10.21 2.29 -20.62
N LYS A 115 -10.87 2.92 -19.65
CA LYS A 115 -12.28 3.35 -19.70
C LYS A 115 -12.39 4.86 -19.72
N GLY A 116 -13.43 5.35 -20.40
CA GLY A 116 -13.78 6.77 -20.41
C GLY A 116 -12.60 7.66 -20.79
N LYS A 117 -12.33 8.67 -19.95
CA LYS A 117 -11.25 9.65 -20.15
C LYS A 117 -9.86 9.03 -20.29
N ALA A 118 -9.62 7.88 -19.66
CA ALA A 118 -8.33 7.19 -19.74
C ALA A 118 -7.95 6.72 -21.16
N ARG A 119 -8.92 6.64 -22.09
CA ARG A 119 -8.67 6.29 -23.49
C ARG A 119 -8.03 7.43 -24.29
N GLU A 120 -8.19 8.66 -23.82
CA GLU A 120 -7.80 9.87 -24.55
C GLU A 120 -6.48 10.45 -24.04
N VAL A 121 -5.97 9.92 -22.93
CA VAL A 121 -4.71 10.37 -22.34
C VAL A 121 -3.53 9.90 -23.18
N LYS A 122 -2.55 10.79 -23.34
CA LYS A 122 -1.36 10.58 -24.19
C LYS A 122 -0.04 10.74 -23.46
N THR A 123 -0.06 11.26 -22.24
CA THR A 123 1.14 11.53 -21.45
C THR A 123 1.07 10.75 -20.14
N GLU A 124 2.21 10.23 -19.72
CA GLU A 124 2.37 9.38 -18.55
C GLU A 124 1.99 10.13 -17.26
N VAL A 125 2.25 11.45 -17.24
CA VAL A 125 1.87 12.33 -16.12
C VAL A 125 0.35 12.45 -16.03
N ALA A 126 -0.34 12.67 -17.16
CA ALA A 126 -1.79 12.76 -17.16
C ALA A 126 -2.44 11.40 -16.83
N ASP A 127 -1.80 10.29 -17.19
CA ASP A 127 -2.25 8.95 -16.78
C ASP A 127 -2.15 8.79 -15.26
N LEU A 128 -1.03 9.20 -14.66
CA LEU A 128 -0.85 9.17 -13.22
C LEU A 128 -1.88 10.04 -12.48
N GLU A 129 -2.18 11.23 -13.01
CA GLU A 129 -3.16 12.17 -12.45
C GLU A 129 -4.61 11.64 -12.49
N LEU A 130 -4.90 10.60 -13.28
CA LEU A 130 -6.20 9.92 -13.19
C LEU A 130 -6.32 9.09 -11.90
N PHE A 131 -5.23 8.50 -11.43
CA PHE A 131 -5.22 7.63 -10.25
C PHE A 131 -4.87 8.41 -8.98
N LEU A 132 -3.86 9.28 -9.05
CA LEU A 132 -3.50 10.26 -8.02
C LEU A 132 -4.13 11.61 -8.36
N ASP A 133 -5.45 11.67 -8.24
CA ASP A 133 -6.23 12.84 -8.63
C ASP A 133 -6.03 14.05 -7.69
N ASP A 134 -6.55 15.20 -8.12
CA ASP A 134 -6.50 16.44 -7.34
C ASP A 134 -7.16 16.30 -5.96
N ASN A 135 -8.15 15.40 -5.80
CA ASN A 135 -8.81 15.20 -4.52
C ASN A 135 -7.87 14.51 -3.53
N ILE A 136 -7.15 13.47 -3.96
CA ILE A 136 -6.12 12.82 -3.16
C ILE A 136 -5.06 13.84 -2.74
N LEU A 137 -4.56 14.63 -3.69
CA LEU A 137 -3.53 15.64 -3.41
C LEU A 137 -4.02 16.71 -2.43
N LYS A 138 -5.26 17.18 -2.58
CA LYS A 138 -5.89 18.12 -1.64
C LYS A 138 -6.06 17.53 -0.25
N THR A 139 -6.53 16.29 -0.14
CA THR A 139 -6.69 15.60 1.14
C THR A 139 -5.33 15.43 1.83
N ILE A 140 -4.30 14.97 1.12
CA ILE A 140 -2.94 14.84 1.67
C ILE A 140 -2.41 16.19 2.14
N THR A 141 -2.55 17.23 1.32
CA THR A 141 -2.08 18.59 1.61
C THR A 141 -2.76 19.14 2.87
N ALA A 142 -4.09 19.06 2.95
CA ALA A 142 -4.87 19.53 4.09
C ALA A 142 -4.51 18.77 5.38
N CYS A 143 -4.46 17.44 5.33
CA CYS A 143 -4.15 16.60 6.49
C CYS A 143 -2.71 16.83 6.99
N THR A 144 -1.77 16.97 6.06
CA THR A 144 -0.36 17.28 6.37
C THR A 144 -0.26 18.64 7.04
N ASN A 145 -0.96 19.67 6.55
CA ASN A 145 -0.98 20.99 7.16
C ASN A 145 -1.59 21.03 8.56
N ILE A 146 -2.65 20.24 8.82
CA ILE A 146 -3.20 20.07 10.18
C ILE A 146 -2.12 19.55 11.14
N TYR A 147 -1.32 18.58 10.70
CA TYR A 147 -0.25 18.01 11.52
C TYR A 147 0.95 18.96 11.68
N ILE A 148 1.30 19.70 10.64
CA ILE A 148 2.33 20.75 10.71
C ILE A 148 1.93 21.79 11.75
N GLU A 149 0.68 22.26 11.75
CA GLU A 149 0.23 23.25 12.73
C GLU A 149 0.28 22.71 14.17
N LYS A 150 -0.05 21.42 14.36
CA LYS A 150 0.09 20.75 15.66
C LYS A 150 1.55 20.75 16.16
N THR A 151 2.50 20.46 15.29
CA THR A 151 3.93 20.35 15.65
C THR A 151 4.66 21.69 15.60
N ARG A 152 4.04 22.77 15.08
CA ARG A 152 4.64 24.10 14.92
C ARG A 152 5.24 24.66 16.22
N GLN A 153 4.65 24.33 17.37
CA GLN A 153 5.13 24.76 18.69
C GLN A 153 6.48 24.15 19.09
N GLU A 154 6.88 23.03 18.48
CA GLU A 154 8.18 22.39 18.70
C GLU A 154 9.33 23.15 18.02
N PHE A 155 9.01 24.05 17.08
CA PHE A 155 10.01 24.77 16.28
C PHE A 155 10.23 26.19 16.81
N THR A 156 11.50 26.60 16.90
CA THR A 156 11.85 27.96 17.35
C THR A 156 11.60 29.00 16.26
N ARG A 157 11.79 28.62 15.00
CA ARG A 157 11.60 29.50 13.84
C ARG A 157 10.38 29.06 13.06
N ASP A 158 9.47 29.99 12.84
CA ASP A 158 8.25 29.77 12.07
C ASP A 158 8.53 29.18 10.68
N ARG A 159 9.63 29.62 10.08
CA ARG A 159 10.05 29.21 8.74
C ARG A 159 10.41 27.73 8.62
N ASP A 160 10.72 27.06 9.73
CA ASP A 160 11.17 25.66 9.77
C ASP A 160 9.96 24.70 9.83
N ALA A 161 8.75 25.22 10.12
CA ALA A 161 7.49 24.49 10.16
C ALA A 161 6.41 25.14 9.27
N ARG A 162 6.82 25.63 8.08
CA ARG A 162 5.87 26.21 7.12
C ARG A 162 4.90 25.15 6.59
N SER A 163 3.65 25.56 6.40
CA SER A 163 2.64 24.81 5.66
C SER A 163 3.12 24.46 4.24
N THR A 164 2.53 23.42 3.68
CA THR A 164 2.77 22.91 2.32
C THR A 164 1.56 23.20 1.42
N ASP A 165 1.74 23.09 0.12
CA ASP A 165 0.69 23.22 -0.88
C ASP A 165 0.70 22.02 -1.84
N GLU A 166 -0.31 21.95 -2.71
CA GLU A 166 -0.47 20.85 -3.66
C GLU A 166 0.70 20.74 -4.64
N ILE A 167 1.36 21.86 -4.96
CA ILE A 167 2.51 21.89 -5.88
C ILE A 167 3.73 21.25 -5.19
N GLU A 168 3.99 21.60 -3.94
CA GLU A 168 5.07 21.03 -3.14
C GLU A 168 4.82 19.55 -2.84
N ILE A 169 3.59 19.14 -2.56
CA ILE A 169 3.23 17.71 -2.39
C ILE A 169 3.42 16.93 -3.70
N ARG A 170 3.03 17.47 -4.86
CA ARG A 170 3.34 16.86 -6.17
C ARG A 170 4.84 16.70 -6.39
N ALA A 171 5.62 17.74 -6.10
CA ALA A 171 7.07 17.70 -6.20
C ALA A 171 7.69 16.65 -5.26
N PHE A 172 7.19 16.55 -4.03
CA PHE A 172 7.60 15.54 -3.06
C PHE A 172 7.33 14.11 -3.55
N ILE A 173 6.13 13.85 -4.07
CA ILE A 173 5.76 12.55 -4.66
C ILE A 173 6.65 12.24 -5.89
N GLY A 174 6.90 13.23 -6.75
CA GLY A 174 7.80 13.10 -7.90
C GLY A 174 9.22 12.69 -7.48
N LEU A 175 9.74 13.24 -6.39
CA LEU A 175 11.02 12.82 -5.83
C LEU A 175 10.99 11.38 -5.29
N LEU A 176 9.90 10.94 -4.66
CA LEU A 176 9.76 9.55 -4.23
C LEU A 176 9.80 8.59 -5.43
N PHE A 177 9.12 8.93 -6.54
CA PHE A 177 9.20 8.16 -7.77
C PHE A 177 10.63 8.12 -8.32
N LEU A 178 11.31 9.26 -8.40
CA LEU A 178 12.69 9.35 -8.88
C LEU A 178 13.66 8.50 -8.04
N ILE A 179 13.55 8.57 -6.71
CA ILE A 179 14.39 7.76 -5.80
C ILE A 179 14.10 6.26 -5.99
N GLY A 180 12.83 5.91 -6.21
CA GLY A 180 12.39 4.54 -6.48
C GLY A 180 12.94 4.00 -7.80
N THR A 181 12.83 4.74 -8.90
CA THR A 181 13.30 4.33 -10.23
C THR A 181 14.82 4.17 -10.26
N MET A 182 15.54 5.02 -9.53
CA MET A 182 17.00 4.93 -9.37
C MET A 182 17.46 3.83 -8.40
N ARG A 183 16.54 3.01 -7.87
CA ARG A 183 16.83 1.96 -6.87
C ARG A 183 17.60 2.47 -5.65
N CYS A 184 17.31 3.71 -5.26
CA CYS A 184 18.00 4.42 -4.19
C CYS A 184 17.21 4.44 -2.87
N SER A 185 16.11 3.68 -2.78
CA SER A 185 15.21 3.65 -1.61
C SER A 185 15.87 3.27 -0.29
N ARG A 186 16.97 2.51 -0.32
CA ARG A 186 17.73 2.12 0.88
C ARG A 186 19.01 2.94 1.10
N LYS A 187 19.29 3.92 0.25
CA LYS A 187 20.44 4.80 0.43
C LYS A 187 20.12 5.84 1.51
N ASN A 188 21.15 6.28 2.22
CA ASN A 188 21.02 7.39 3.13
C ASN A 188 20.57 8.65 2.36
N ILE A 189 19.53 9.33 2.83
CA ILE A 189 18.97 10.52 2.20
C ILE A 189 20.03 11.59 1.96
N HIS A 190 20.98 11.78 2.88
CA HIS A 190 22.05 12.77 2.71
C HIS A 190 22.87 12.50 1.44
N LEU A 191 23.10 11.24 1.09
CA LEU A 191 23.83 10.91 -0.14
C LEU A 191 23.03 11.27 -1.40
N LEU A 192 21.70 11.27 -1.33
CA LEU A 192 20.85 11.65 -2.46
C LEU A 192 20.82 13.16 -2.71
N TRP A 193 21.12 13.97 -1.69
CA TRP A 193 21.21 15.43 -1.76
C TRP A 193 22.66 15.96 -1.80
N ASP A 194 23.65 15.09 -1.61
CA ASP A 194 25.07 15.44 -1.64
C ASP A 194 25.59 15.57 -3.08
N ASN A 195 25.89 16.81 -3.49
CA ASN A 195 26.48 17.13 -4.78
C ASN A 195 28.03 17.18 -4.76
N SER A 196 28.67 16.94 -3.61
CA SER A 196 30.13 17.06 -3.50
C SER A 196 30.90 15.99 -4.29
N LYS A 197 30.27 14.83 -4.51
CA LYS A 197 30.89 13.67 -5.17
C LYS A 197 30.33 13.39 -6.57
N GLY A 198 29.47 14.28 -7.10
CA GLY A 198 28.83 14.09 -8.41
C GLY A 198 27.85 12.92 -8.43
N ASN A 199 26.99 12.79 -7.40
CA ASN A 199 25.87 11.86 -7.50
C ASN A 199 24.89 12.41 -8.56
N ASP A 200 24.55 11.60 -9.56
CA ASP A 200 23.79 11.96 -10.77
C ASP A 200 22.31 12.36 -10.53
N ILE A 201 21.91 12.73 -9.32
CA ILE A 201 20.51 13.04 -8.98
C ILE A 201 20.35 14.54 -8.67
N GLU A 202 20.74 15.38 -9.63
CA GLU A 202 20.62 16.83 -9.50
C GLU A 202 19.19 17.28 -9.23
N SER A 203 18.22 16.54 -9.77
CA SER A 203 16.80 16.79 -9.60
C SER A 203 16.38 16.82 -8.12
N CYS A 204 17.04 16.09 -7.21
CA CYS A 204 16.70 16.10 -5.78
C CYS A 204 16.87 17.48 -5.15
N TYR A 205 18.08 18.06 -5.24
CA TYR A 205 18.39 19.34 -4.59
C TYR A 205 17.85 20.55 -5.36
N LEU A 206 17.61 20.40 -6.68
CA LEU A 206 16.95 21.44 -7.49
C LEU A 206 15.45 21.54 -7.20
N THR A 207 14.81 20.44 -6.79
CA THR A 207 13.37 20.41 -6.51
C THR A 207 13.04 20.91 -5.11
N MET A 208 13.73 20.41 -4.08
CA MET A 208 13.57 20.89 -2.70
C MET A 208 14.81 20.60 -1.86
N SER A 209 15.00 21.35 -0.76
CA SER A 209 16.12 21.09 0.15
C SER A 209 15.96 19.77 0.92
N GLU A 210 17.09 19.15 1.28
CA GLU A 210 17.09 17.89 2.07
C GLU A 210 16.31 18.06 3.38
N GLN A 211 16.49 19.20 4.05
CA GLN A 211 15.80 19.53 5.29
C GLN A 211 14.28 19.59 5.09
N ARG A 212 13.81 20.19 3.99
CA ARG A 212 12.38 20.27 3.69
C ARG A 212 11.81 18.91 3.32
N PHE A 213 12.53 18.12 2.52
CA PHE A 213 12.13 16.75 2.18
C PHE A 213 11.95 15.88 3.42
N ARG A 214 12.93 15.89 4.33
CA ARG A 214 12.86 15.15 5.61
C ARG A 214 11.72 15.64 6.50
N PHE A 215 11.50 16.95 6.55
CA PHE A 215 10.39 17.53 7.31
C PHE A 215 9.03 17.06 6.78
N LEU A 216 8.82 17.11 5.46
CA LEU A 216 7.59 16.63 4.82
C LEU A 216 7.42 15.12 5.01
N LEU A 217 8.49 14.33 4.88
CA LEU A 217 8.46 12.89 5.12
C LEU A 217 7.97 12.54 6.53
N ARG A 218 8.36 13.33 7.55
CA ARG A 218 7.88 13.18 8.94
C ARG A 218 6.43 13.63 9.11
N CYS A 219 6.04 14.70 8.43
CA CYS A 219 4.73 15.35 8.63
C CYS A 219 3.60 14.81 7.75
N LEU A 220 3.92 14.03 6.71
CA LEU A 220 2.94 13.53 5.73
C LEU A 220 1.78 12.79 6.41
N ARG A 221 0.54 13.20 6.16
CA ARG A 221 -0.68 12.55 6.67
C ARG A 221 -1.70 12.36 5.55
N PHE A 222 -2.54 11.35 5.70
CA PHE A 222 -3.58 10.96 4.73
C PHE A 222 -5.00 11.06 5.28
N ASP A 223 -5.16 11.54 6.51
CA ASP A 223 -6.45 11.68 7.20
C ASP A 223 -6.41 12.79 8.26
N ASN A 224 -7.58 13.27 8.64
CA ASN A 224 -7.73 14.24 9.71
C ASN A 224 -7.41 13.60 11.07
N ILE A 225 -6.37 14.08 11.77
CA ILE A 225 -5.97 13.52 13.06
C ILE A 225 -7.02 13.73 14.17
N ASN A 226 -7.87 14.74 14.03
CA ASN A 226 -8.81 15.14 15.09
C ASN A 226 -9.95 14.15 15.30
N ASP A 227 -10.37 13.44 14.25
CA ASP A 227 -11.44 12.42 14.31
C ASP A 227 -10.91 10.98 14.22
N ARG A 228 -9.59 10.81 14.05
CA ARG A 228 -8.95 9.50 13.85
C ARG A 228 -9.23 8.51 14.97
N ASN A 229 -9.24 8.97 16.22
CA ASN A 229 -9.45 8.08 17.37
C ASN A 229 -10.82 7.41 17.33
N MET A 230 -11.87 8.14 16.96
CA MET A 230 -13.21 7.57 16.80
C MET A 230 -13.27 6.59 15.62
N ARG A 231 -12.61 6.90 14.51
CA ARG A 231 -12.59 6.03 13.33
C ARG A 231 -11.80 4.74 13.55
N LYS A 232 -10.70 4.80 14.33
CA LYS A 232 -9.86 3.64 14.68
C LYS A 232 -10.61 2.55 15.44
N GLU A 233 -11.65 2.90 16.21
CA GLU A 233 -12.48 1.92 16.91
C GLU A 233 -13.20 0.97 15.95
N LEU A 234 -13.50 1.43 14.74
CA LEU A 234 -14.21 0.67 13.70
C LEU A 234 -13.27 0.14 12.62
N ASP A 235 -12.27 0.93 12.23
CA ASP A 235 -11.35 0.61 11.14
C ASP A 235 -9.89 0.83 11.54
N LYS A 236 -9.13 -0.26 11.62
CA LYS A 236 -7.68 -0.21 11.91
C LYS A 236 -6.89 0.56 10.84
N MET A 237 -7.42 0.69 9.62
CA MET A 237 -6.81 1.46 8.52
C MET A 237 -7.27 2.92 8.45
N ALA A 238 -7.95 3.42 9.48
CA ALA A 238 -8.47 4.80 9.54
C ALA A 238 -7.46 5.87 9.08
N ALA A 239 -6.16 5.68 9.35
CA ALA A 239 -5.12 6.65 8.99
C ALA A 239 -4.90 6.85 7.47
N ILE A 240 -5.38 5.94 6.62
CA ILE A 240 -5.22 6.01 5.15
C ILE A 240 -6.52 5.70 4.38
N ARG A 241 -7.58 5.30 5.08
CA ARG A 241 -8.84 4.80 4.52
C ARG A 241 -9.40 5.67 3.39
N GLU A 242 -9.54 6.97 3.64
CA GLU A 242 -10.14 7.91 2.68
C GLU A 242 -9.35 7.97 1.36
N VAL A 243 -8.04 8.20 1.46
CA VAL A 243 -7.16 8.25 0.28
C VAL A 243 -7.14 6.91 -0.44
N PHE A 244 -7.12 5.79 0.29
CA PHE A 244 -7.14 4.45 -0.28
C PHE A 244 -8.43 4.18 -1.06
N GLU A 245 -9.59 4.56 -0.54
CA GLU A 245 -10.88 4.39 -1.23
C GLU A 245 -10.98 5.23 -2.49
N ILE A 246 -10.55 6.50 -2.45
CA ILE A 246 -10.52 7.35 -3.66
C ILE A 246 -9.61 6.72 -4.71
N PHE A 247 -8.44 6.25 -4.30
CA PHE A 247 -7.48 5.60 -5.18
C PHE A 247 -8.08 4.34 -5.82
N THR A 248 -8.66 3.42 -5.03
CA THR A 248 -9.31 2.20 -5.55
C THR A 248 -10.47 2.52 -6.49
N ASN A 249 -11.32 3.49 -6.14
CA ASN A 249 -12.42 3.93 -6.99
C ASN A 249 -11.92 4.47 -8.33
N ASN A 250 -10.77 5.16 -8.36
CA ASN A 250 -10.15 5.61 -9.58
C ASN A 250 -9.71 4.44 -10.47
N PHE A 251 -9.18 3.35 -9.92
CA PHE A 251 -8.89 2.13 -10.70
C PHE A 251 -10.13 1.54 -11.34
N GLU A 252 -11.21 1.36 -10.57
CA GLU A 252 -12.46 0.78 -11.10
C GLU A 252 -13.10 1.65 -12.19
N LYS A 253 -12.99 2.97 -12.01
CA LYS A 253 -13.52 3.97 -12.93
C LYS A 253 -12.75 4.02 -14.24
N TYR A 254 -11.43 4.01 -14.20
CA TYR A 254 -10.58 4.25 -15.37
C TYR A 254 -10.06 2.98 -16.06
N PHE A 255 -10.23 1.81 -15.44
CA PHE A 255 -9.73 0.55 -16.00
C PHE A 255 -10.79 -0.55 -16.03
N SER A 256 -10.82 -1.30 -17.13
CA SER A 256 -11.60 -2.53 -17.27
C SER A 256 -10.69 -3.74 -17.16
N PRO A 257 -10.85 -4.59 -16.13
CA PRO A 257 -10.13 -5.84 -16.07
C PRO A 257 -10.54 -6.80 -17.20
N SER A 258 -9.68 -7.78 -17.48
CA SER A 258 -9.94 -8.89 -18.39
C SER A 258 -10.70 -10.02 -17.70
N GLU A 259 -11.04 -11.06 -18.46
CA GLU A 259 -11.66 -12.27 -17.97
C GLU A 259 -10.73 -13.13 -17.09
N TYR A 260 -9.42 -12.96 -17.26
CA TYR A 260 -8.40 -13.72 -16.57
C TYR A 260 -7.85 -12.92 -15.39
N LEU A 261 -8.53 -13.05 -14.25
CA LEU A 261 -8.15 -12.44 -12.99
C LEU A 261 -7.64 -13.49 -12.01
N THR A 262 -6.55 -13.18 -11.33
CA THR A 262 -6.07 -13.94 -10.19
C THR A 262 -6.16 -13.10 -8.94
N ILE A 263 -6.47 -13.77 -7.83
CA ILE A 263 -6.39 -13.17 -6.50
C ILE A 263 -5.11 -13.70 -5.88
N ASP A 264 -4.23 -12.80 -5.49
CA ASP A 264 -2.99 -13.16 -4.82
C ASP A 264 -2.74 -12.25 -3.61
N GLU A 265 -1.91 -12.74 -2.71
CA GLU A 265 -1.45 -12.03 -1.52
C GLU A 265 -0.06 -11.41 -1.73
N GLN A 266 0.03 -10.11 -1.50
CA GLN A 266 1.29 -9.41 -1.35
C GLN A 266 1.53 -9.09 0.13
N LEU A 267 2.76 -9.30 0.59
CA LEU A 267 3.21 -8.89 1.92
C LEU A 267 4.12 -7.67 1.79
N LEU A 268 3.63 -6.51 2.23
CA LEU A 268 4.42 -5.29 2.29
C LEU A 268 5.32 -5.32 3.53
N ALA A 269 6.63 -5.47 3.32
CA ALA A 269 7.62 -5.55 4.39
C ALA A 269 7.50 -4.35 5.35
N PHE A 270 7.18 -4.62 6.61
CA PHE A 270 6.99 -3.60 7.64
C PHE A 270 7.26 -4.18 9.02
N ARG A 271 8.17 -3.53 9.77
CA ARG A 271 8.57 -3.93 11.13
C ARG A 271 8.09 -2.97 12.22
N GLY A 272 7.41 -1.88 11.86
CA GLY A 272 6.84 -0.97 12.84
C GLY A 272 5.62 -1.57 13.55
N ARG A 273 5.17 -0.88 14.60
CA ARG A 273 3.94 -1.22 15.31
C ARG A 273 2.73 -0.93 14.44
N ALA A 274 1.91 -1.96 14.23
CA ALA A 274 0.63 -1.87 13.55
C ALA A 274 -0.24 -3.06 13.97
N GLY A 275 -1.48 -2.80 14.42
CA GLY A 275 -2.41 -3.83 14.91
C GLY A 275 -2.94 -4.83 13.85
N PHE A 276 -2.42 -4.79 12.62
CA PHE A 276 -2.71 -5.71 11.52
C PHE A 276 -1.44 -6.20 10.81
N ARG A 277 -0.26 -6.03 11.42
CA ARG A 277 0.98 -6.65 10.97
C ARG A 277 0.88 -8.17 11.11
N GLN A 278 1.38 -8.90 10.13
CA GLN A 278 1.37 -10.36 10.08
C GLN A 278 2.77 -10.93 9.90
N TYR A 279 2.98 -12.12 10.46
CA TYR A 279 4.15 -12.95 10.23
C TYR A 279 3.83 -14.05 9.21
N ILE A 280 4.60 -14.15 8.13
CA ILE A 280 4.48 -15.19 7.11
C ILE A 280 5.89 -15.80 6.89
N PRO A 281 6.19 -16.97 7.46
CA PRO A 281 7.54 -17.52 7.50
C PRO A 281 8.13 -17.81 6.12
N ASN A 282 7.28 -18.11 5.14
CA ASN A 282 7.68 -18.52 3.79
C ASN A 282 7.88 -17.33 2.82
N LYS A 283 7.73 -16.08 3.28
CA LYS A 283 7.98 -14.89 2.45
C LYS A 283 9.39 -14.32 2.74
N PRO A 284 10.08 -13.72 1.76
CA PRO A 284 11.44 -13.18 1.95
C PRO A 284 11.53 -12.14 3.08
N SER A 285 10.50 -11.31 3.20
CA SER A 285 10.28 -10.52 4.42
C SER A 285 9.25 -11.22 5.26
N LYS A 286 9.64 -11.73 6.43
CA LYS A 286 8.72 -12.52 7.26
C LYS A 286 7.64 -11.67 7.94
N TYR A 287 7.88 -10.38 8.16
CA TYR A 287 6.95 -9.48 8.84
C TYR A 287 6.48 -8.35 7.92
N GLY A 288 5.17 -8.10 7.89
CA GLY A 288 4.64 -7.02 7.08
C GLY A 288 3.14 -6.82 7.17
N ILE A 289 2.64 -5.93 6.33
CA ILE A 289 1.20 -5.70 6.13
C ILE A 289 0.76 -6.60 4.98
N LYS A 290 -0.11 -7.56 5.26
CA LYS A 290 -0.67 -8.45 4.24
C LYS A 290 -1.80 -7.75 3.50
N THR A 291 -1.73 -7.75 2.18
CA THR A 291 -2.70 -7.14 1.26
C THR A 291 -3.08 -8.14 0.18
N PHE A 292 -4.36 -8.22 -0.16
CA PHE A 292 -4.84 -9.04 -1.28
C PHE A 292 -5.10 -8.14 -2.49
N PHE A 293 -4.67 -8.59 -3.66
CA PHE A 293 -4.83 -7.87 -4.92
C PHE A 293 -5.53 -8.74 -5.96
N TRP A 294 -6.35 -8.09 -6.79
CA TRP A 294 -6.82 -8.65 -8.04
C TRP A 294 -5.82 -8.27 -9.13
N LEU A 295 -5.18 -9.26 -9.74
CA LEU A 295 -4.20 -9.07 -10.79
C LEU A 295 -4.75 -9.62 -12.10
N MET A 296 -4.54 -8.90 -13.20
CA MET A 296 -4.80 -9.48 -14.52
C MET A 296 -3.66 -10.40 -14.90
N LEU A 297 -4.00 -11.61 -15.32
CA LEU A 297 -3.05 -12.45 -16.04
C LEU A 297 -2.81 -11.82 -17.42
N LYS A 298 -1.58 -11.37 -17.67
CA LYS A 298 -1.12 -11.31 -19.05
C LYS A 298 -0.96 -12.76 -19.49
N GLN A 299 -1.78 -13.20 -20.44
CA GLN A 299 -1.39 -14.34 -21.27
C GLN A 299 -0.09 -13.92 -21.98
N LEU A 300 1.04 -14.31 -21.39
CA LEU A 300 2.27 -14.52 -22.14
C LEU A 300 1.96 -15.67 -23.09
N ILE A 301 1.48 -15.32 -24.28
CA ILE A 301 1.57 -16.23 -25.42
C ILE A 301 3.07 -16.32 -25.70
N LEU A 302 3.68 -17.39 -25.15
CA LEU A 302 4.98 -17.88 -25.57
C LEU A 302 4.85 -18.52 -26.96
#